data_AF-Q3LC57-F1
#
_entry.id   AF-Q3LC57-F1
#
_cell.length_a   1.000
_cell.length_b   1.000
_cell.length_c   1.000
_cell.angle_alpha   90.00
_cell.angle_beta   90.00
_cell.angle_gamma   90.00
#
_symmetry.space_group_name_H-M   'P 1'
#
loop_
_entity.id
_entity.type
_entity.pdbx_description
1 polymer ?
#
loop_
_entity_poly.entity_id
_entity_poly.type
_entity_poly.pdbx_seq_one_letter_code
_entity_poly.pdbx_strand_id
1 'polypeptide(L)'
;MNSLSSFVLGAASSNNASGYSGIILIILMVALMYFFMIRPQQKQRKEHQEMMNELHPGDEVVTIGRMHGKIDSINKADRTVTLDCEG
;
A
#
# COMPACT_ATOMS: atom_id res chain seq x y z
N MET A 1 38.65 3.98 -5.80
CA MET A 1 37.83 4.54 -4.70
C MET A 1 36.93 5.71 -5.13
N ASN A 2 36.59 5.89 -6.43
CA ASN A 2 35.89 7.12 -6.89
C ASN A 2 34.58 6.88 -7.65
N SER A 3 34.14 5.63 -7.88
CA SER A 3 32.90 5.35 -8.64
C SER A 3 31.62 5.43 -7.79
N LEU A 4 31.74 5.27 -6.47
CA LEU A 4 30.63 5.43 -5.52
C LEU A 4 30.27 6.92 -5.33
N SER A 5 31.26 7.81 -5.33
CA SER A 5 31.06 9.26 -5.21
C SER A 5 30.39 9.86 -6.45
N SER A 6 30.69 9.34 -7.64
CA SER A 6 30.06 9.78 -8.90
C SER A 6 28.60 9.34 -9.05
N PHE A 7 28.20 8.21 -8.45
CA PHE A 7 26.79 7.80 -8.46
C PHE A 7 25.94 8.68 -7.54
N VAL A 8 26.47 9.07 -6.38
CA VAL A 8 25.82 10.02 -5.47
C VAL A 8 25.79 11.44 -6.04
N LEU A 9 26.79 11.87 -6.80
CA LEU A 9 26.81 13.18 -7.46
C LEU A 9 25.98 13.23 -8.76
N GLY A 10 25.79 12.08 -9.43
CA GLY A 10 24.90 11.95 -10.59
C GLY A 10 23.41 12.08 -10.24
N ALA A 11 23.03 11.75 -9.01
CA ALA A 11 21.69 12.02 -8.47
C ALA A 11 21.51 13.48 -8.00
N ALA A 12 22.60 14.25 -7.87
CA ALA A 12 22.60 15.63 -7.39
C ALA A 12 22.88 16.68 -8.49
N SER A 13 23.12 16.27 -9.74
CA SER A 13 23.29 17.20 -10.87
C SER A 13 21.94 17.68 -11.42
N SER A 14 21.17 18.40 -10.60
CA SER A 14 20.17 19.34 -11.10
C SER A 14 20.88 20.65 -11.39
N ASN A 15 21.46 20.75 -12.60
CA ASN A 15 22.24 21.89 -13.04
C ASN A 15 21.36 23.15 -13.17
N ASN A 16 21.88 24.22 -12.59
CA ASN A 16 21.38 25.58 -12.56
C ASN A 16 21.10 26.17 -13.96
N ALA A 17 19.90 25.95 -14.49
CA ALA A 17 19.36 26.75 -15.61
C ALA A 17 18.08 27.46 -15.16
N SER A 18 18.25 28.42 -14.23
CA SER A 18 17.34 29.53 -13.92
C SER A 18 16.10 29.22 -13.07
N GLY A 19 16.29 29.07 -11.75
CA GLY A 19 15.36 29.34 -10.63
C GLY A 19 13.92 28.78 -10.69
N TYR A 20 13.15 29.17 -11.70
CA TYR A 20 11.79 28.73 -11.97
C TYR A 20 11.73 27.31 -12.53
N SER A 21 12.67 26.93 -13.41
CA SER A 21 12.78 25.57 -13.97
C SER A 21 13.10 24.53 -12.90
N GLY A 22 13.94 24.87 -11.92
CA GLY A 22 14.30 23.99 -10.79
C GLY A 22 13.14 23.78 -9.81
N ILE A 23 12.40 24.85 -9.47
CA ILE A 23 11.17 24.76 -8.67
C ILE A 23 10.12 23.88 -9.37
N ILE A 24 9.94 24.08 -10.69
CA ILE A 24 8.98 23.30 -11.50
C ILE A 24 9.37 21.82 -11.51
N LEU A 25 10.66 21.49 -11.66
CA LEU A 25 11.14 20.11 -11.63
C LEU A 25 10.91 19.44 -10.26
N ILE A 26 11.19 20.16 -9.16
CA ILE A 26 10.98 19.66 -7.80
C ILE A 26 9.49 19.41 -7.54
N ILE A 27 8.63 20.37 -7.88
CA ILE A 27 7.17 20.21 -7.73
C ILE A 27 6.67 19.05 -8.59
N LEU A 28 7.17 18.90 -9.82
CA LEU A 28 6.80 17.79 -10.70
C LEU A 28 7.20 16.43 -10.08
N MET A 29 8.39 16.33 -9.50
CA MET A 29 8.87 15.09 -8.86
C MET A 29 8.03 14.75 -7.61
N VAL A 30 7.77 15.74 -6.75
CA VAL A 30 6.90 15.57 -5.57
C VAL A 30 5.46 15.26 -5.97
N ALA A 31 4.94 15.89 -7.02
CA ALA A 31 3.61 15.63 -7.55
C ALA A 31 3.51 14.21 -8.11
N LEU A 32 4.52 13.73 -8.84
CA LEU A 32 4.58 12.35 -9.31
C LEU A 32 4.66 11.37 -8.14
N MET A 33 5.52 11.59 -7.15
CA MET A 33 5.62 10.74 -5.96
C MET A 33 4.30 10.70 -5.18
N TYR A 34 3.66 11.84 -4.97
CA TYR A 34 2.37 11.95 -4.27
C TYR A 34 1.26 11.25 -5.06
N PHE A 35 1.16 11.52 -6.37
CA PHE A 35 0.16 10.92 -7.23
C PHE A 35 0.33 9.39 -7.34
N PHE A 36 1.58 8.95 -7.50
CA PHE A 36 1.92 7.54 -7.59
C PHE A 36 1.86 6.83 -6.24
N MET A 37 1.80 7.51 -5.09
CA MET A 37 1.58 6.89 -3.79
C MET A 37 0.08 6.86 -3.42
N ILE A 38 -0.68 7.91 -3.73
CA ILE A 38 -2.11 7.99 -3.41
C ILE A 38 -2.94 7.00 -4.23
N ARG A 39 -2.59 6.82 -5.51
CA ARG A 39 -3.31 5.93 -6.43
C ARG A 39 -3.18 4.44 -6.08
N PRO A 40 -2.00 3.88 -5.80
CA PRO A 40 -1.88 2.48 -5.37
C PRO A 40 -2.40 2.26 -3.96
N GLN A 41 -2.27 3.25 -3.06
CA GLN A 41 -2.73 3.06 -1.68
C GLN A 41 -4.26 2.96 -1.59
N GLN A 42 -4.99 3.76 -2.37
CA GLN A 42 -6.45 3.61 -2.45
C GLN A 42 -6.87 2.27 -3.04
N LYS A 43 -6.10 1.74 -4.00
CA LYS A 43 -6.39 0.44 -4.61
C LYS A 43 -6.25 -0.71 -3.60
N GLN A 44 -5.16 -0.73 -2.82
CA GLN A 44 -4.96 -1.73 -1.76
C GLN A 44 -6.01 -1.63 -0.64
N ARG A 45 -6.40 -0.40 -0.25
CA ARG A 45 -7.46 -0.21 0.75
C ARG A 45 -8.82 -0.69 0.24
N LYS A 46 -9.13 -0.46 -1.04
CA LYS A 46 -10.37 -0.95 -1.67
C LYS A 46 -10.37 -2.47 -1.79
N GLU A 47 -9.29 -3.08 -2.25
CA GLU A 47 -9.16 -4.54 -2.35
C GLU A 47 -9.29 -5.21 -0.96
N HIS A 48 -8.69 -4.64 0.08
CA HIS A 48 -8.88 -5.14 1.45
C HIS A 48 -10.31 -4.93 1.98
N GLN A 49 -10.96 -3.83 1.63
CA GLN A 49 -12.34 -3.56 2.04
C GLN A 49 -13.34 -4.45 1.31
N GLU A 50 -13.09 -4.72 0.02
CA GLU A 50 -13.86 -5.65 -0.82
C GLU A 50 -13.73 -7.08 -0.29
N MET A 51 -12.51 -7.54 -0.01
CA MET A 51 -12.28 -8.83 0.65
C MET A 51 -13.09 -8.95 1.95
N MET A 52 -13.05 -7.94 2.83
CA MET A 52 -13.83 -7.95 4.08
C MET A 52 -15.36 -7.88 3.88
N ASN A 53 -15.83 -7.42 2.72
CA ASN A 53 -17.24 -7.41 2.37
C ASN A 53 -17.69 -8.71 1.69
N GLU A 54 -16.80 -9.40 1.00
CA GLU A 54 -17.06 -10.72 0.42
C GLU A 54 -17.13 -11.81 1.50
N LEU A 55 -16.51 -11.60 2.67
CA LEU A 55 -16.68 -12.47 3.83
C LEU A 55 -18.12 -12.37 4.36
N HIS A 56 -18.86 -13.47 4.28
CA HIS A 56 -20.18 -13.61 4.87
C HIS A 56 -20.18 -14.64 6.02
N PRO A 57 -21.13 -14.51 6.96
CA PRO A 57 -21.40 -15.56 7.93
C PRO A 57 -21.75 -16.85 7.20
N GLY A 58 -20.94 -17.87 7.42
CA GLY A 58 -21.07 -19.18 6.80
C GLY A 58 -20.03 -19.53 5.76
N ASP A 59 -19.15 -18.61 5.37
CA ASP A 59 -18.04 -18.92 4.47
C ASP A 59 -16.94 -19.70 5.20
N GLU A 60 -16.37 -20.67 4.48
CA GLU A 60 -15.24 -21.47 4.95
C GLU A 60 -13.95 -20.69 4.76
N VAL A 61 -13.19 -20.52 5.84
CA VAL A 61 -11.94 -19.77 5.83
C VAL A 61 -10.78 -20.62 6.28
N VAL A 62 -9.66 -20.49 5.57
CA VAL A 62 -8.39 -21.11 5.95
C VAL A 62 -7.48 -20.04 6.52
N THR A 63 -7.19 -20.16 7.81
CA THR A 63 -6.24 -19.26 8.47
C THR A 63 -4.80 -19.67 8.11
N ILE A 64 -3.86 -18.72 8.17
CA ILE A 64 -2.42 -18.92 7.91
C ILE A 64 -1.82 -20.10 8.71
N GLY A 65 -2.41 -20.44 9.86
CA GLY A 65 -2.05 -21.59 10.69
C GLY A 65 -2.59 -22.95 10.22
N ARG A 66 -3.15 -23.07 9.00
CA ARG A 66 -3.86 -24.27 8.50
C ARG A 66 -5.06 -24.66 9.39
N MET A 67 -5.70 -23.68 10.01
CA MET A 67 -6.96 -23.90 10.70
C MET A 67 -8.09 -23.68 9.71
N HIS A 68 -8.93 -24.71 9.57
CA HIS A 68 -10.17 -24.67 8.82
C HIS A 68 -11.28 -24.31 9.80
N GLY A 69 -12.15 -23.38 9.41
CA GLY A 69 -13.26 -22.96 10.24
C GLY A 69 -14.27 -22.19 9.42
N LYS A 70 -15.48 -22.06 9.96
CA LYS A 70 -16.58 -21.34 9.35
C LYS A 70 -16.78 -20.01 10.05
N ILE A 71 -17.11 -18.95 9.31
CA ILE A 71 -17.40 -17.66 9.92
C ILE A 71 -18.77 -17.72 10.62
N ASP A 72 -18.80 -17.58 11.94
CA ASP A 72 -20.04 -17.56 12.73
C ASP A 72 -20.65 -16.14 12.78
N SER A 73 -19.81 -15.13 13.03
CA SER A 73 -20.25 -13.74 13.10
C SER A 73 -19.13 -12.75 12.80
N ILE A 74 -19.46 -11.69 12.05
CA ILE A 74 -18.53 -10.61 11.67
C ILE A 74 -18.95 -9.34 12.41
N ASN A 75 -18.11 -8.86 13.33
CA ASN A 75 -18.29 -7.56 13.97
C ASN A 75 -17.47 -6.50 13.20
N LYS A 76 -18.16 -5.76 12.32
CA LYS A 76 -17.55 -4.69 11.50
C LYS A 76 -17.11 -3.46 12.31
N ALA A 77 -17.63 -3.24 13.52
CA ALA A 77 -17.26 -2.11 14.37
C ALA A 77 -15.89 -2.33 15.03
N ASP A 78 -15.66 -3.54 15.53
CA ASP A 78 -14.43 -3.90 16.25
C ASP A 78 -13.38 -4.59 15.36
N ARG A 79 -13.69 -4.78 14.06
CA ARG A 79 -12.86 -5.52 13.08
C ARG A 79 -12.50 -6.93 13.56
N THR A 80 -13.41 -7.56 14.30
CA THR A 80 -13.25 -8.91 14.83
C THR A 80 -14.19 -9.86 14.09
N VAL A 81 -13.68 -11.05 13.79
CA VAL A 81 -14.44 -12.14 13.16
C VAL A 81 -14.40 -13.33 14.11
N THR A 82 -15.56 -13.81 14.53
CA THR A 82 -15.69 -15.04 15.31
C THR A 82 -15.73 -16.20 14.34
N LEU A 83 -14.75 -17.09 14.48
CA LEU A 83 -14.65 -18.31 13.68
C LEU A 83 -15.09 -19.48 14.55
N ASP A 84 -16.03 -20.27 14.03
CA ASP A 84 -16.32 -21.58 14.59
C ASP A 84 -15.37 -22.57 13.93
N CYS A 85 -14.37 -23.00 14.68
CA CYS A 85 -13.38 -23.97 14.23
C CYS A 85 -13.97 -25.36 14.42
N GLU A 86 -14.76 -25.82 13.44
CA GLU A 86 -15.22 -27.22 13.40
C GLU A 86 -14.00 -28.10 13.10
N GLY A 87 -13.60 -28.90 14.09
CA GLY A 87 -12.47 -29.84 14.02
C GLY A 87 -12.91 -31.25 13.70
#